data_AF-A0A420DL25-F1
#
_entry.id   AF-A0A420DL25-F1
#
_cell.length_a   1.000
_cell.length_b   1.000
_cell.length_c   1.000
_cell.angle_alpha   90.00
_cell.angle_beta   90.00
_cell.angle_gamma   90.00
#
_symmetry.space_group_name_H-M   'P 1'
#
loop_
_entity.id
_entity.type
_entity.pdbx_description
1 polymer ?
#
loop_
_entity_poly.entity_id
_entity_poly.type
_entity_poly.pdbx_seq_one_letter_code
_entity_poly.pdbx_strand_id
1 'polypeptide(L)'
;MDKETAPLIIRDWLAIERTKLANERTFLAYFRTFIVFLGTGFTIMKLEIFSELKPFGIVLLCISPIILLIGLIRLFKVKRTIRKHYKV
;
A
#
# COMPACT_ATOMS: atom_id res chain seq x y z
N MET A 1 -14.10 -29.95 -12.46
CA MET A 1 -12.70 -30.06 -12.01
C MET A 1 -12.37 -29.08 -10.86
N ASP A 2 -13.33 -28.77 -9.99
CA ASP A 2 -13.37 -29.21 -8.58
C ASP A 2 -12.01 -29.73 -8.07
N LYS A 3 -11.14 -28.81 -7.64
CA LYS A 3 -9.97 -29.16 -6.84
C LYS A 3 -10.42 -29.28 -5.39
N GLU A 4 -10.61 -30.54 -5.02
CA GLU A 4 -10.85 -31.02 -3.68
C GLU A 4 -9.86 -30.43 -2.66
N THR A 5 -10.40 -30.22 -1.48
CA THR A 5 -9.79 -29.83 -0.22
C THR A 5 -8.75 -30.85 0.24
N ALA A 6 -7.60 -30.93 -0.41
CA ALA A 6 -6.43 -31.54 0.20
C ALA A 6 -5.96 -30.60 1.34
N PRO A 7 -5.72 -31.10 2.56
CA PRO A 7 -5.19 -30.25 3.63
C PRO A 7 -3.87 -29.66 3.13
N LEU A 8 -3.77 -28.32 3.10
CA LEU A 8 -2.52 -27.64 2.76
C LEU A 8 -1.42 -28.31 3.58
N ILE A 9 -0.44 -28.92 2.90
CA ILE A 9 0.80 -29.30 3.55
C ILE A 9 1.34 -28.01 4.18
N ILE A 10 1.90 -28.08 5.40
CA ILE A 10 2.41 -26.91 6.15
C ILE A 10 3.27 -25.97 5.25
N ARG A 11 3.97 -26.56 4.27
CA ARG A 11 4.73 -25.85 3.23
C ARG A 11 3.90 -24.91 2.37
N ASP A 12 2.71 -25.32 1.92
CA ASP A 12 1.84 -24.49 1.08
C ASP A 12 1.23 -23.34 1.89
N TRP A 13 0.90 -23.59 3.16
CA TRP A 13 0.46 -22.55 4.08
C TRP A 13 1.57 -21.50 4.33
N LEU A 14 2.80 -21.97 4.58
CA LEU A 14 3.96 -21.09 4.78
C LEU A 14 4.29 -20.29 3.51
N ALA A 15 4.10 -20.87 2.32
CA ALA A 15 4.26 -20.17 1.06
C ALA A 15 3.23 -19.05 0.89
N ILE A 16 1.95 -19.28 1.24
CA ILE A 16 0.91 -18.26 1.23
C ILE A 16 1.26 -17.12 2.20
N GLU A 17 1.69 -17.43 3.41
CA GLU A 17 2.02 -16.41 4.41
C GLU A 17 3.23 -15.54 3.98
N ARG A 18 4.25 -16.14 3.38
CA ARG A 18 5.38 -15.40 2.77
C ARG A 18 4.92 -14.40 1.71
N THR A 19 4.00 -14.79 0.84
CA THR A 19 3.46 -13.90 -0.21
C THR A 19 2.61 -12.77 0.38
N LYS A 20 1.79 -13.08 1.40
CA LYS A 20 0.99 -12.08 2.13
C LYS A 20 1.90 -11.05 2.82
N LEU A 21 2.92 -11.51 3.53
CA LEU A 21 3.86 -10.64 4.24
C LEU A 21 4.68 -9.77 3.26
N ALA A 22 5.05 -10.29 2.10
CA ALA A 22 5.69 -9.50 1.04
C ALA A 22 4.76 -8.40 0.48
N ASN A 23 3.48 -8.70 0.32
CA ASN A 23 2.49 -7.72 -0.14
C ASN A 23 2.21 -6.64 0.93
N GLU A 24 2.11 -7.03 2.20
CA GLU A 24 1.99 -6.08 3.32
C GLU A 24 3.23 -5.17 3.42
N ARG A 25 4.45 -5.70 3.27
CA ARG A 25 5.67 -4.88 3.19
C ARG A 25 5.62 -3.87 2.04
N THR A 26 5.12 -4.29 0.89
CA THR A 26 4.98 -3.41 -0.28
C THR A 26 3.98 -2.29 0.02
N PHE A 27 2.85 -2.60 0.66
CA PHE A 27 1.89 -1.60 1.11
C PHE A 27 2.49 -0.62 2.13
N LEU A 28 3.23 -1.12 3.14
CA LEU A 28 3.88 -0.27 4.13
C LEU A 28 4.94 0.64 3.50
N ALA A 29 5.59 0.23 2.40
CA ALA A 29 6.48 1.10 1.63
C ALA A 29 5.71 2.25 0.96
N TYR A 30 4.56 1.98 0.32
CA TYR A 30 3.68 3.03 -0.22
C TYR A 30 3.17 3.96 0.87
N PHE A 31 2.80 3.41 2.03
CA PHE A 31 2.34 4.19 3.19
C PHE A 31 3.44 5.10 3.74
N ARG A 32 4.68 4.61 3.81
CA ARG A 32 5.85 5.43 4.18
C ARG A 32 6.03 6.60 3.21
N THR A 33 6.00 6.35 1.91
CA THR A 33 6.13 7.42 0.91
C THR A 33 4.99 8.43 1.03
N PHE A 34 3.75 7.97 1.30
CA PHE A 34 2.61 8.85 1.57
C PHE A 34 2.88 9.80 2.73
N ILE A 35 3.30 9.28 3.90
CA ILE A 35 3.56 10.10 5.10
C ILE A 35 4.66 11.12 4.85
N VAL A 36 5.75 10.71 4.20
CA VAL A 36 6.87 11.63 3.90
C VAL A 36 6.40 12.77 3.00
N PHE A 37 5.71 12.47 1.91
CA PHE A 37 5.20 13.49 0.98
C PHE A 37 4.16 14.40 1.65
N LEU A 38 3.28 13.84 2.48
CA LEU A 38 2.29 14.61 3.22
C LEU A 38 2.96 15.55 4.23
N GLY A 39 3.90 15.03 5.03
CA GLY A 39 4.65 15.81 6.00
C GLY A 39 5.43 16.94 5.35
N THR A 40 6.20 16.64 4.29
CA THR A 40 6.95 17.64 3.52
C THR A 40 6.03 18.69 2.90
N GLY A 41 4.89 18.29 2.32
CA GLY A 41 3.89 19.22 1.77
C GLY A 41 3.32 20.16 2.84
N PHE A 42 3.00 19.62 4.02
CA PHE A 42 2.54 20.42 5.16
C PHE A 42 3.61 21.38 5.68
N THR A 43 4.86 20.92 5.81
CA THR A 43 6.00 21.75 6.21
C THR A 43 6.17 22.93 5.26
N ILE A 44 6.20 22.68 3.94
CA ILE A 44 6.33 23.75 2.93
C ILE A 44 5.16 24.75 3.02
N MET A 45 3.94 24.26 3.28
CA MET A 45 2.76 25.14 3.37
C MET A 45 2.71 25.99 4.64
N LYS A 46 3.30 25.51 5.74
CA LYS A 46 3.33 26.21 7.05
C LYS A 46 4.48 27.21 7.18
N LEU A 47 5.60 27.01 6.49
CA LEU A 47 6.76 27.89 6.58
C LEU A 47 6.62 29.08 5.62
N GLU A 48 6.52 30.29 6.18
CA GLU A 48 6.39 31.55 5.42
C GLU A 48 7.63 31.84 4.54
N ILE A 49 8.79 31.33 4.95
CA ILE A 49 10.08 31.42 4.24
C ILE A 49 10.02 30.76 2.86
N PHE A 50 9.10 29.81 2.66
CA PHE A 50 8.95 29.05 1.41
C PHE A 50 7.77 29.54 0.55
N SER A 51 7.45 30.84 0.59
CA SER A 51 6.31 31.40 -0.15
C SER A 51 6.36 31.15 -1.67
N GLU A 52 7.54 31.09 -2.27
CA GLU A 52 7.73 30.73 -3.69
C GLU A 52 7.50 29.23 -3.98
N LEU A 53 7.62 28.37 -2.96
CA LEU A 53 7.46 26.91 -3.07
C LEU A 53 6.05 26.43 -2.69
N LYS A 54 5.16 27.33 -2.26
CA LYS A 54 3.74 27.02 -2.01
C LYS A 54 3.06 26.21 -3.12
N PRO A 55 3.25 26.48 -4.43
CA PRO A 55 2.66 25.64 -5.48
C PRO A 55 3.20 24.20 -5.45
N PHE A 56 4.49 24.01 -5.16
CA PHE A 56 5.07 22.67 -5.01
C PHE A 56 4.50 21.93 -3.80
N GLY A 57 4.26 22.63 -2.69
CA GLY A 57 3.61 22.05 -1.51
C GLY A 57 2.20 21.50 -1.81
N ILE A 58 1.42 22.24 -2.59
CA ILE A 58 0.09 21.81 -3.07
C ILE A 58 0.18 20.58 -3.97
N VAL A 59 1.12 20.55 -4.93
CA VAL A 59 1.34 19.38 -5.78
C VAL A 59 1.71 18.15 -4.95
N LEU A 60 2.59 18.32 -3.95
CA LEU A 60 3.00 17.24 -3.04
C LEU A 60 1.83 16.71 -2.20
N LEU A 61 0.96 17.62 -1.73
CA LEU A 61 -0.21 17.29 -0.94
C LEU A 61 -1.29 16.61 -1.79
N CYS A 62 -1.42 16.95 -3.08
CA CYS A 62 -2.29 16.26 -4.02
C CYS A 62 -1.76 14.89 -4.45
N ILE A 63 -0.44 14.73 -4.65
CA ILE A 63 0.14 13.45 -5.10
C ILE A 63 0.19 12.41 -3.98
N SER A 64 0.30 12.87 -2.74
CA SER A 64 0.30 12.03 -1.55
C SER A 64 -0.91 11.07 -1.49
N PRO A 65 -2.18 11.51 -1.49
CA PRO A 65 -3.34 10.61 -1.47
C PRO A 65 -3.41 9.69 -2.70
N ILE A 66 -2.88 10.10 -3.85
CA ILE A 66 -2.81 9.25 -5.05
C ILE A 66 -1.88 8.04 -4.79
N ILE A 67 -0.70 8.28 -4.23
CA ILE A 67 0.26 7.22 -3.86
C ILE A 67 -0.38 6.26 -2.85
N LEU A 68 -1.11 6.79 -1.86
CA LEU A 68 -1.83 5.99 -0.88
C LEU A 68 -2.94 5.14 -1.53
N LEU A 69 -3.71 5.72 -2.45
CA LEU A 69 -4.78 5.03 -3.17
C LEU A 69 -4.22 3.85 -3.98
N ILE A 70 -3.12 4.06 -4.70
CA ILE A 70 -2.43 3.01 -5.47
C ILE A 70 -1.98 1.88 -4.53
N GLY A 71 -1.39 2.23 -3.39
CA GLY A 71 -0.99 1.27 -2.36
C GLY A 71 -2.18 0.46 -1.82
N LEU A 72 -3.29 1.14 -1.52
CA LEU A 72 -4.53 0.51 -1.04
C LEU A 72 -5.11 -0.45 -2.08
N ILE A 73 -5.29 0.01 -3.33
CA ILE A 73 -5.84 -0.80 -4.43
C ILE A 73 -5.00 -2.06 -4.61
N ARG A 74 -3.66 -1.96 -4.58
CA ARG A 74 -2.76 -3.10 -4.69
C ARG A 74 -2.91 -4.08 -3.53
N LEU A 75 -2.98 -3.57 -2.29
CA LEU A 75 -3.20 -4.40 -1.10
C LEU A 75 -4.53 -5.15 -1.17
N PHE A 76 -5.62 -4.46 -1.55
CA PHE A 76 -6.95 -5.05 -1.68
C PHE A 76 -7.03 -6.03 -2.85
N LYS A 77 -6.40 -5.77 -3.99
CA LYS A 77 -6.39 -6.68 -5.15
C LYS A 77 -5.73 -8.03 -4.80
N VAL A 78 -4.63 -8.00 -4.06
CA VAL A 78 -3.96 -9.23 -3.60
C VAL A 78 -4.77 -9.92 -2.51
N LYS A 79 -5.28 -9.17 -1.51
CA LYS A 79 -6.19 -9.76 -0.49
C LYS A 79 -7.43 -10.40 -1.11
N ARG A 80 -8.00 -9.81 -2.16
CA ARG A 80 -9.19 -10.33 -2.86
C ARG A 80 -8.87 -11.56 -3.71
N THR A 81 -7.68 -11.62 -4.31
CA THR A 81 -7.22 -12.79 -5.08
C THR A 81 -7.05 -14.01 -4.19
N ILE A 82 -6.48 -13.83 -3.00
CA ILE A 82 -6.30 -14.91 -2.01
C ILE A 82 -7.66 -15.39 -1.48
N ARG A 83 -8.58 -14.48 -1.16
CA ARG A 83 -9.92 -14.82 -0.65
C ARG A 83 -10.82 -15.52 -1.68
N LYS A 84 -10.55 -15.35 -2.99
CA LYS A 84 -11.33 -15.99 -4.07
C LYS A 84 -10.86 -17.41 -4.37
N HIS A 85 -9.59 -17.74 -4.13
CA HIS A 85 -9.03 -19.08 -4.33
C HIS A 85 -9.10 -19.95 -3.07
N TYR A 86 -9.00 -19.33 -1.90
CA TYR A 86 -9.15 -20.02 -0.62
C TYR A 86 -10.48 -19.61 -0.01
N LYS A 87 -11.54 -20.34 -0.39
CA LYS A 87 -12.87 -20.22 0.21
C LYS A 87 -12.76 -20.80 1.63
N VAL A 88 -12.39 -19.94 2.57
CA VAL A 88 -12.74 -20.10 3.99
C VAL A 88 -14.05 -19.37 4.21
#